data_AF-A0A7J4HPG3-F1
#
_entry.id   AF-A0A7J4HPG3-F1
#
_cell.length_a   1.000
_cell.length_b   1.000
_cell.length_c   1.000
_cell.angle_alpha   90.00
_cell.angle_beta   90.00
_cell.angle_gamma   90.00
#
_symmetry.space_group_name_H-M   'P 1'
#
loop_
_entity.id
_entity.type
_entity.pdbx_description
1 polymer ?
#
loop_
_entity_poly.entity_id
_entity_poly.type
_entity_poly.pdbx_seq_one_letter_code
_entity_poly.pdbx_strand_id
1 'polypeptide(L)'
;MINEKELEQHLRNLGKEYPKQVIDKLDVGSKVQKSLALTYEIDNSNIDRNLGNFPKGADPYEAINKSLKNSKSEIIKAFNGAREIPFSKIYGLGIGQCLEKAILVQLAAQRGRDSFLINGYLGEGGPIDCPHSYNVVFKDEKSFLIDTHNPLKDSNGKMQPYIAPILGIEGDYCDFIVPEEWKQGRNYSI
;
A
#
# COMPACT_ATOMS: atom_id res chain seq x y z
N MET A 1 -16.63 -17.26 -3.42
CA MET A 1 -16.55 -15.93 -2.78
C MET A 1 -16.12 -16.16 -1.35
N ILE A 2 -14.97 -15.60 -0.99
CA ILE A 2 -14.45 -15.62 0.37
C ILE A 2 -15.16 -14.52 1.17
N ASN A 3 -15.58 -14.78 2.41
CA ASN A 3 -16.10 -13.71 3.26
C ASN A 3 -14.95 -12.89 3.89
N GLU A 4 -15.28 -11.76 4.52
CA GLU A 4 -14.27 -10.81 5.01
C GLU A 4 -13.31 -11.40 6.05
N LYS A 5 -13.83 -12.24 6.96
CA LYS A 5 -12.99 -12.90 7.98
C LYS A 5 -12.07 -13.93 7.36
N GLU A 6 -12.58 -14.66 6.36
CA GLU A 6 -11.77 -15.63 5.63
C GLU A 6 -10.68 -14.93 4.82
N LEU A 7 -10.97 -13.78 4.19
CA LEU A 7 -9.98 -12.97 3.46
C LEU A 7 -8.89 -12.46 4.40
N GLU A 8 -9.28 -11.87 5.52
CA GLU A 8 -8.33 -11.40 6.54
C GLU A 8 -7.42 -12.55 7.02
N GLN A 9 -8.01 -13.70 7.38
CA GLN A 9 -7.25 -14.85 7.83
C GLN A 9 -6.34 -15.42 6.73
N HIS A 10 -6.80 -15.40 5.48
CA HIS A 10 -6.00 -15.81 4.33
C HIS A 10 -4.78 -14.90 4.15
N LEU A 11 -4.96 -13.57 4.19
CA LEU A 11 -3.85 -12.61 4.12
C LEU A 11 -2.90 -12.75 5.31
N ARG A 12 -3.39 -13.03 6.53
CA ARG A 12 -2.52 -13.33 7.69
C ARG A 12 -1.69 -14.60 7.47
N ASN A 13 -2.25 -15.61 6.82
CA ASN A 13 -1.52 -16.84 6.51
C ASN A 13 -0.46 -16.58 5.44
N LEU A 14 -0.80 -15.87 4.36
CA LEU A 14 0.16 -15.45 3.35
C LEU A 14 1.28 -14.58 3.94
N GLY A 15 0.98 -13.69 4.90
CA GLY A 15 2.01 -12.89 5.56
C GLY A 15 2.98 -13.70 6.41
N LYS A 16 2.60 -14.89 6.89
CA LYS A 16 3.52 -15.81 7.59
C LYS A 16 4.41 -16.57 6.60
N GLU A 17 3.86 -16.95 5.46
CA GLU A 17 4.54 -17.73 4.41
C GLU A 17 5.46 -16.85 3.55
N TYR A 18 4.97 -15.66 3.18
CA TYR A 18 5.62 -14.67 2.32
C TYR A 18 5.71 -13.30 3.01
N PRO A 19 6.48 -13.16 4.11
CA PRO A 19 6.52 -11.95 4.95
C PRO A 19 7.08 -10.70 4.28
N LYS A 20 7.62 -10.83 3.06
CA LYS A 20 8.10 -9.71 2.23
C LYS A 20 7.06 -9.23 1.22
N GLN A 21 6.09 -10.08 0.89
CA GLN A 21 5.00 -9.79 -0.04
C GLN A 21 3.77 -9.30 0.71
N VAL A 22 3.39 -9.96 1.81
CA VAL A 22 2.21 -9.59 2.60
C VAL A 22 2.66 -9.22 4.01
N ILE A 23 2.43 -7.96 4.40
CA ILE A 23 2.90 -7.40 5.68
C ILE A 23 1.69 -6.93 6.50
N ASP A 24 1.42 -7.62 7.59
CA ASP A 24 0.31 -7.34 8.52
C ASP A 24 0.57 -6.08 9.37
N LYS A 25 1.78 -5.91 9.90
CA LYS A 25 2.12 -4.77 10.77
C LYS A 25 3.51 -4.23 10.51
N LEU A 26 3.64 -2.92 10.66
CA LEU A 26 4.91 -2.20 10.63
C LEU A 26 5.17 -1.57 12.00
N ASP A 27 6.08 -2.18 12.75
CA ASP A 27 6.57 -1.67 14.04
C ASP A 27 7.94 -1.03 13.86
N VAL A 28 8.41 -0.32 14.89
CA VAL A 28 9.78 0.19 14.89
C VAL A 28 10.75 -0.99 14.81
N GLY A 29 11.70 -0.94 13.86
CA GLY A 29 12.62 -2.00 13.53
C GLY A 29 12.15 -2.94 12.41
N SER A 30 10.88 -2.87 11.98
CA SER A 30 10.38 -3.63 10.83
C SER A 30 11.19 -3.30 9.56
N LYS A 31 11.49 -4.31 8.76
CA LYS A 31 12.23 -4.17 7.50
C LYS A 31 11.29 -4.38 6.31
N VAL A 32 11.25 -3.43 5.39
CA VAL A 32 10.41 -3.48 4.19
C VAL A 32 11.29 -3.44 2.94
N GLN A 33 11.24 -4.51 2.14
CA GLN A 33 12.13 -4.66 1.00
C GLN A 33 11.61 -3.87 -0.22
N LYS A 34 12.34 -2.84 -0.66
CA LYS A 34 12.03 -2.06 -1.88
C LYS A 34 12.51 -2.75 -3.15
N SER A 35 13.65 -3.43 -3.07
CA SER A 35 14.24 -4.23 -4.14
C SER A 35 15.25 -5.23 -3.58
N LEU A 36 15.87 -6.06 -4.42
CA LEU A 36 16.92 -7.00 -3.99
C LEU A 36 18.06 -6.32 -3.22
N ALA A 37 18.37 -5.07 -3.55
CA ALA A 37 19.49 -4.32 -2.98
C ALA A 37 19.09 -3.25 -1.96
N LEU A 38 17.80 -2.93 -1.82
CA LEU A 38 17.34 -1.76 -1.05
C LEU A 38 16.25 -2.16 -0.06
N THR A 39 16.46 -1.83 1.21
CA THR A 39 15.53 -2.11 2.32
C THR A 39 15.28 -0.86 3.14
N TYR A 40 14.03 -0.64 3.55
CA TYR A 40 13.70 0.38 4.54
C TYR A 40 13.62 -0.25 5.92
N GLU A 41 14.17 0.43 6.91
CA GLU A 41 13.83 0.19 8.31
C GLU A 41 12.78 1.20 8.75
N ILE A 42 11.68 0.72 9.33
CA ILE A 42 10.71 1.58 9.98
C ILE A 42 11.31 2.06 11.30
N ASP A 43 11.78 3.30 11.34
CA ASP A 43 12.38 3.92 12.51
C ASP A 43 11.41 4.85 13.27
N ASN A 44 10.27 5.16 12.66
CA ASN A 44 9.22 5.97 13.25
C ASN A 44 7.83 5.47 12.80
N SER A 45 7.14 4.72 13.66
CA SER A 45 5.78 4.22 13.41
C SER A 45 4.69 5.29 13.47
N ASN A 46 5.06 6.54 13.79
CA ASN A 46 4.15 7.69 13.86
C ASN A 46 4.39 8.74 12.76
N ILE A 47 5.19 8.42 11.74
CA ILE A 47 5.61 9.41 10.74
C ILE A 47 4.47 9.96 9.87
N ASP A 48 3.43 9.18 9.62
CA ASP A 48 2.23 9.61 8.90
C ASP A 48 1.45 10.70 9.65
N ARG A 49 1.65 10.89 10.96
CA ARG A 49 1.05 12.03 11.69
C ARG A 49 1.57 13.38 11.22
N ASN A 50 2.74 13.41 10.57
CA ASN A 50 3.27 14.63 9.96
C ASN A 50 2.46 15.10 8.74
N LEU A 51 1.52 14.29 8.24
CA LEU A 51 0.61 14.66 7.15
C LEU A 51 -0.47 15.66 7.59
N GLY A 52 -0.67 15.84 8.90
CA GLY A 52 -1.60 16.80 9.48
C GLY A 52 -2.57 16.18 10.49
N ASN A 53 -3.45 17.04 11.02
CA ASN A 53 -4.52 16.63 11.93
C ASN A 53 -5.75 16.26 11.11
N PHE A 54 -6.12 14.98 11.13
CA PHE A 54 -7.32 14.49 10.46
C PHE A 54 -8.47 14.38 11.48
N PRO A 55 -9.70 14.76 11.10
CA PRO A 55 -10.88 14.49 11.92
C PRO A 55 -10.98 13.01 12.27
N LYS A 56 -11.58 12.69 13.43
CA LYS A 56 -11.80 11.31 13.85
C LYS A 56 -12.60 10.56 12.75
N GLY A 57 -12.02 9.48 12.24
CA GLY A 57 -12.63 8.65 11.19
C GLY A 57 -12.34 9.09 9.74
N ALA A 58 -11.66 10.22 9.53
CA ALA A 58 -11.20 10.63 8.21
C ALA A 58 -9.96 9.84 7.80
N ASP A 59 -9.93 9.41 6.54
CA ASP A 59 -8.84 8.63 5.96
C ASP A 59 -7.77 9.56 5.37
N PRO A 60 -6.48 9.44 5.75
CA PRO A 60 -5.43 10.36 5.31
C PRO A 60 -4.94 10.08 3.88
N TYR A 61 -5.62 9.20 3.14
CA TYR A 61 -5.14 8.67 1.87
C TYR A 61 -4.96 9.75 0.79
N GLU A 62 -5.81 10.80 0.78
CA GLU A 62 -5.63 11.94 -0.13
C GLU A 62 -4.34 12.73 0.19
N ALA A 63 -4.05 12.92 1.48
CA ALA A 63 -2.81 13.57 1.90
C ALA A 63 -1.58 12.70 1.57
N ILE A 64 -1.68 11.38 1.78
CA ILE A 64 -0.61 10.42 1.42
C ILE A 64 -0.33 10.48 -0.08
N ASN A 65 -1.36 10.45 -0.92
CA ASN A 65 -1.23 10.53 -2.37
C ASN A 65 -0.39 11.75 -2.81
N LYS A 66 -0.53 12.88 -2.11
CA LYS A 66 0.12 14.15 -2.40
C LYS A 66 1.44 14.38 -1.66
N SER A 67 1.73 13.59 -0.63
CA SER A 67 2.85 13.82 0.29
C SER A 67 4.23 13.53 -0.29
N LEU A 68 4.32 12.60 -1.25
CA LEU A 68 5.58 12.12 -1.80
C LEU A 68 5.62 12.29 -3.32
N LYS A 69 6.67 12.97 -3.79
CA LYS A 69 6.97 13.13 -5.22
C LYS A 69 7.56 11.83 -5.78
N ASN A 70 6.99 11.35 -6.89
CA ASN A 70 7.48 10.14 -7.56
C ASN A 70 8.88 10.36 -8.15
N SER A 71 9.89 9.67 -7.60
CA SER A 71 11.28 9.84 -8.04
C SER A 71 12.17 8.64 -7.71
N LYS A 72 12.31 7.71 -8.67
CA LYS A 72 13.19 6.52 -8.52
C LYS A 72 14.67 6.90 -8.36
N SER A 73 15.14 7.89 -9.11
CA SER A 73 16.55 8.29 -9.10
C SER A 73 16.96 8.94 -7.78
N GLU A 74 16.09 9.75 -7.17
CA GLU A 74 16.36 10.36 -5.87
C GLU A 74 16.33 9.32 -4.74
N ILE A 75 15.43 8.32 -4.81
CA ILE A 75 15.45 7.21 -3.86
C ILE A 75 16.79 6.46 -3.93
N ILE A 76 17.25 6.10 -5.13
CA ILE A 76 18.55 5.41 -5.30
C ILE A 76 19.70 6.28 -4.74
N LYS A 77 19.69 7.59 -5.01
CA LYS A 77 20.68 8.52 -4.45
C LYS A 77 20.61 8.59 -2.92
N ALA A 78 19.43 8.52 -2.32
CA ALA A 78 19.27 8.58 -0.87
C ALA A 78 19.87 7.37 -0.14
N PHE A 79 19.87 6.20 -0.79
CA PHE A 79 20.59 5.03 -0.30
C PHE A 79 22.11 5.21 -0.41
N ASN A 80 22.64 5.90 -1.42
CA ASN A 80 24.06 6.23 -1.56
C ASN A 80 25.01 5.03 -1.34
N GLY A 81 24.67 3.87 -1.89
CA GLY A 81 25.43 2.62 -1.71
C GLY A 81 25.13 1.85 -0.42
N ALA A 82 24.36 2.41 0.52
CA ALA A 82 23.81 1.65 1.63
C ALA A 82 22.76 0.66 1.11
N ARG A 83 22.69 -0.51 1.75
CA ARG A 83 21.65 -1.52 1.49
C ARG A 83 20.36 -1.21 2.22
N GLU A 84 20.46 -0.49 3.33
CA GLU A 84 19.37 -0.22 4.25
C GLU A 84 19.43 1.22 4.75
N ILE A 85 18.28 1.88 4.80
CA ILE A 85 18.15 3.22 5.38
C ILE A 85 16.86 3.34 6.21
N PRO A 86 16.83 4.26 7.20
CA PRO A 86 15.61 4.60 7.90
C PRO A 86 14.54 5.15 6.95
N PHE A 87 13.29 4.70 7.09
CA PHE A 87 12.17 5.17 6.28
C PHE A 87 11.93 6.68 6.46
N SER A 88 12.16 7.20 7.68
CA SER A 88 12.02 8.62 7.95
C SER A 88 12.92 9.50 7.10
N LYS A 89 14.08 9.00 6.67
CA LYS A 89 14.99 9.70 5.76
C LYS A 89 14.34 9.93 4.40
N ILE A 90 13.68 8.92 3.84
CA ILE A 90 12.99 9.02 2.55
C ILE A 90 11.77 9.93 2.66
N TYR A 91 10.99 9.76 3.73
CA TYR A 91 9.86 10.63 4.00
C TYR A 91 10.28 12.11 4.13
N GLY A 92 11.35 12.39 4.87
CA GLY A 92 11.86 13.76 5.07
C GLY A 92 12.37 14.42 3.80
N LEU A 93 12.77 13.63 2.78
CA LEU A 93 13.11 14.14 1.45
C LEU A 93 11.88 14.42 0.57
N GLY A 94 10.68 14.03 1.00
CA GLY A 94 9.43 14.24 0.25
C GLY A 94 9.36 13.43 -1.04
N ILE A 95 10.07 12.29 -1.12
CA ILE A 95 10.14 11.44 -2.32
C ILE A 95 9.57 10.05 -2.04
N GLY A 96 8.94 9.43 -3.04
CA GLY A 96 8.34 8.10 -2.89
C GLY A 96 7.56 7.62 -4.09
N GLN A 97 7.55 6.31 -4.30
CA GLN A 97 6.79 5.60 -5.33
C GLN A 97 5.60 4.83 -4.72
N CYS A 98 5.26 3.66 -5.25
CA CYS A 98 4.19 2.82 -4.74
C CYS A 98 4.45 2.34 -3.32
N LEU A 99 5.63 1.76 -3.06
CA LEU A 99 5.96 1.20 -1.75
C LEU A 99 5.94 2.25 -0.63
N GLU A 100 6.58 3.40 -0.84
CA GLU A 100 6.69 4.42 0.21
C GLU A 100 5.31 4.98 0.59
N LYS A 101 4.42 5.13 -0.38
CA LYS A 101 3.03 5.51 -0.11
C LYS A 101 2.25 4.39 0.56
N ALA A 102 2.45 3.13 0.17
CA ALA A 102 1.82 1.97 0.80
C ALA A 102 2.28 1.77 2.26
N ILE A 103 3.53 2.08 2.58
CA ILE A 103 4.04 2.14 3.97
C ILE A 103 3.28 3.19 4.78
N LEU A 104 3.09 4.40 4.24
CA LEU A 104 2.33 5.45 4.93
C LEU A 104 0.87 5.06 5.15
N VAL A 105 0.23 4.42 4.15
CA VAL A 105 -1.13 3.90 4.30
C VAL A 105 -1.18 2.84 5.41
N GLN A 106 -0.24 1.91 5.44
CA GLN A 106 -0.19 0.85 6.45
C GLN A 106 -0.03 1.44 7.86
N LEU A 107 0.94 2.33 8.06
CA LEU A 107 1.19 2.99 9.35
C LEU A 107 -0.02 3.79 9.85
N ALA A 108 -0.75 4.43 8.93
CA ALA A 108 -1.97 5.16 9.25
C ALA A 108 -3.14 4.21 9.60
N ALA A 109 -3.38 3.18 8.78
CA ALA A 109 -4.52 2.27 8.92
C ALA A 109 -4.41 1.38 10.17
N GLN A 110 -3.22 0.82 10.44
CA GLN A 110 -2.99 -0.18 11.49
C GLN A 110 -3.25 0.34 12.93
N ARG A 111 -3.52 1.64 13.12
CA ARG A 111 -3.83 2.23 14.43
C ARG A 111 -5.25 1.98 14.93
N GLY A 112 -6.15 1.60 14.04
CA GLY A 112 -7.55 1.37 14.41
C GLY A 112 -8.26 0.38 13.51
N ARG A 113 -7.53 -0.26 12.59
CA ARG A 113 -8.05 -1.18 11.59
C ARG A 113 -7.06 -2.29 11.36
N ASP A 114 -7.58 -3.46 10.99
CA ASP A 114 -6.76 -4.48 10.39
C ASP A 114 -6.42 -4.06 8.96
N SER A 115 -5.15 -4.22 8.58
CA SER A 115 -4.65 -3.82 7.27
C SER A 115 -3.43 -4.61 6.89
N PHE A 116 -3.22 -4.78 5.58
CA PHE A 116 -2.07 -5.47 5.02
C PHE A 116 -1.43 -4.59 3.95
N LEU A 117 -0.11 -4.45 4.00
CA LEU A 117 0.68 -3.93 2.89
C LEU A 117 1.03 -5.10 1.98
N ILE A 118 0.69 -4.98 0.69
CA ILE A 118 0.93 -5.97 -0.33
C ILE A 118 2.00 -5.45 -1.29
N ASN A 119 3.07 -6.22 -1.49
CA ASN A 119 4.05 -6.08 -2.57
C ASN A 119 3.76 -7.16 -3.61
N GLY A 120 2.78 -6.89 -4.46
CA GLY A 120 2.32 -7.81 -5.49
C GLY A 120 2.42 -7.16 -6.85
N TYR A 121 1.36 -7.28 -7.64
CA TYR A 121 1.34 -6.82 -9.02
C TYR A 121 0.07 -6.02 -9.36
N LEU A 122 0.22 -5.14 -10.36
CA LEU A 122 -0.87 -4.38 -10.98
C LEU A 122 -0.82 -4.60 -12.50
N GLY A 123 -1.90 -5.15 -13.05
CA GLY A 123 -2.14 -5.23 -14.49
C GLY A 123 -3.09 -4.13 -14.95
N GLU A 124 -2.80 -3.47 -16.08
CA GLU A 124 -3.63 -2.42 -16.69
C GLU A 124 -4.12 -2.82 -18.10
N GLY A 125 -4.75 -4.00 -18.23
CA GLY A 125 -5.34 -4.46 -19.49
C GLY A 125 -4.33 -4.87 -20.58
N GLY A 126 -3.04 -4.99 -20.24
CA GLY A 126 -1.99 -5.57 -21.09
C GLY A 126 -1.52 -6.94 -20.57
N PRO A 127 -0.65 -7.66 -21.30
CA PRO A 127 -0.20 -9.01 -20.95
C PRO A 127 0.87 -9.05 -19.83
N ILE A 128 1.26 -7.92 -19.26
CA ILE A 128 2.36 -7.83 -18.29
C ILE A 128 1.88 -7.08 -17.05
N ASP A 129 1.83 -7.78 -15.93
CA ASP A 129 1.62 -7.15 -14.64
C ASP A 129 2.92 -6.51 -14.13
N CYS A 130 2.81 -5.28 -13.63
CA CYS A 130 3.94 -4.53 -13.11
C CYS A 130 4.06 -4.73 -11.60
N PRO A 131 5.26 -4.95 -11.04
CA PRO A 131 5.45 -4.97 -9.59
C PRO A 131 4.93 -3.68 -8.96
N HIS A 132 4.05 -3.83 -7.98
CA HIS A 132 3.34 -2.71 -7.38
C HIS A 132 3.05 -2.94 -5.91
N SER A 133 2.95 -1.84 -5.15
CA SER A 133 2.63 -1.90 -3.73
C SER A 133 1.34 -1.14 -3.44
N TYR A 134 0.45 -1.79 -2.70
CA TYR A 134 -0.87 -1.29 -2.34
C TYR A 134 -1.26 -1.87 -0.97
N ASN A 135 -2.44 -1.52 -0.46
CA ASN A 135 -2.90 -2.00 0.83
C ASN A 135 -4.29 -2.62 0.74
N VAL A 136 -4.55 -3.59 1.60
CA VAL A 136 -5.91 -4.05 1.93
C VAL A 136 -6.24 -3.53 3.31
N VAL A 137 -7.37 -2.85 3.48
CA VAL A 137 -7.80 -2.26 4.77
C VAL A 137 -9.21 -2.73 5.09
N PHE A 138 -9.41 -3.21 6.32
CA PHE A 138 -10.70 -3.66 6.83
C PHE A 138 -11.35 -2.54 7.65
N LYS A 139 -12.54 -2.10 7.25
CA LYS A 139 -13.30 -1.03 7.90
C LYS A 139 -14.79 -1.36 7.88
N ASP A 140 -15.44 -1.25 9.03
CA ASP A 140 -16.89 -1.46 9.17
C ASP A 140 -17.37 -2.79 8.55
N GLU A 141 -16.66 -3.88 8.86
CA GLU A 141 -16.91 -5.24 8.33
C GLU A 141 -16.81 -5.37 6.81
N LYS A 142 -16.05 -4.49 6.15
CA LYS A 142 -15.77 -4.54 4.72
C LYS A 142 -14.27 -4.43 4.45
N SER A 143 -13.78 -5.07 3.40
CA SER A 143 -12.42 -4.91 2.93
C SER A 143 -12.34 -3.98 1.72
N PHE A 144 -11.27 -3.18 1.71
CA PHE A 144 -11.01 -2.21 0.66
C PHE A 144 -9.57 -2.34 0.17
N LEU A 145 -9.40 -2.35 -1.14
CA LEU A 145 -8.12 -2.18 -1.79
C LEU A 145 -7.82 -0.69 -1.91
N ILE A 146 -6.69 -0.26 -1.35
CA ILE A 146 -6.23 1.12 -1.30
C ILE A 146 -4.95 1.25 -2.13
N ASP A 147 -5.00 2.07 -3.19
CA ASP A 147 -3.84 2.45 -3.98
C ASP A 147 -3.75 3.98 -4.08
N THR A 148 -2.84 4.53 -3.28
CA THR A 148 -2.55 5.97 -3.25
C THR A 148 -1.48 6.38 -4.26
N HIS A 149 -0.87 5.43 -4.99
CA HIS A 149 0.12 5.73 -6.01
C HIS A 149 -0.52 5.97 -7.37
N ASN A 150 -1.57 5.22 -7.71
CA ASN A 150 -2.34 5.36 -8.95
C ASN A 150 -3.74 5.95 -8.69
N PRO A 151 -3.83 7.26 -8.35
CA PRO A 151 -5.12 7.91 -8.11
C PRO A 151 -5.97 7.97 -9.38
N LEU A 152 -7.28 8.14 -9.19
CA LEU A 152 -8.26 8.35 -10.25
C LEU A 152 -8.79 9.78 -10.24
N LYS A 153 -9.26 10.27 -11.38
CA LYS A 153 -10.04 11.51 -11.42
C LYS A 153 -11.47 11.23 -10.95
N ASP A 154 -11.94 11.99 -9.98
CA ASP A 154 -13.35 12.02 -9.64
C ASP A 154 -14.18 12.79 -10.69
N SER A 155 -15.50 12.84 -10.51
CA SER A 155 -16.42 13.54 -11.40
C SER A 155 -16.17 15.05 -11.51
N ASN A 156 -15.42 15.63 -10.56
CA ASN A 156 -15.01 17.03 -10.55
C ASN A 156 -13.58 17.23 -11.11
N GLY A 157 -12.96 16.17 -11.64
CA GLY A 157 -11.61 16.20 -12.19
C GLY A 157 -10.50 16.22 -11.13
N LYS A 158 -10.81 16.06 -9.85
CA LYS A 158 -9.83 16.02 -8.76
C LYS A 158 -9.25 14.61 -8.65
N MET A 159 -7.93 14.52 -8.48
CA MET A 159 -7.26 13.24 -8.25
C MET A 159 -7.57 12.73 -6.84
N GLN A 160 -8.14 11.54 -6.75
CA GLN A 160 -8.49 10.82 -5.54
C GLN A 160 -7.74 9.49 -5.46
N PRO A 161 -7.31 9.05 -4.27
CA PRO A 161 -6.80 7.70 -4.09
C PRO A 161 -7.77 6.66 -4.65
N TYR A 162 -7.24 5.59 -5.23
CA TYR A 162 -8.05 4.45 -5.60
C TYR A 162 -8.44 3.67 -4.33
N ILE A 163 -9.75 3.52 -4.11
CA ILE A 163 -10.32 2.85 -2.95
C ILE A 163 -11.47 1.98 -3.47
N ALA A 164 -11.24 0.69 -3.66
CA ALA A 164 -12.25 -0.22 -4.22
C ALA A 164 -12.65 -1.27 -3.18
N PRO A 165 -13.94 -1.62 -3.04
CA PRO A 165 -14.35 -2.74 -2.22
C PRO A 165 -13.83 -4.04 -2.84
N ILE A 166 -13.44 -5.01 -2.00
CA ILE A 166 -13.02 -6.33 -2.43
C ILE A 166 -14.20 -7.29 -2.27
N LEU A 167 -14.54 -8.02 -3.33
CA LEU A 167 -15.59 -9.04 -3.35
C LEU A 167 -15.03 -10.44 -3.07
N GLY A 168 -13.72 -10.62 -3.25
CA GLY A 168 -13.01 -11.83 -2.91
C GLY A 168 -11.65 -11.94 -3.58
N ILE A 169 -11.11 -13.15 -3.60
CA ILE A 169 -9.87 -13.51 -4.31
C ILE A 169 -10.13 -14.73 -5.20
N GLU A 170 -9.41 -14.81 -6.33
CA GLU A 170 -9.49 -15.92 -7.28
C GLU A 170 -8.10 -16.35 -7.78
N GLY A 171 -7.99 -17.60 -8.23
CA GLY A 171 -6.83 -18.11 -8.95
C GLY A 171 -5.61 -18.38 -8.09
N ASP A 172 -4.56 -18.89 -8.74
CA ASP A 172 -3.30 -19.29 -8.10
C ASP A 172 -2.45 -18.09 -7.67
N TYR A 173 -2.65 -16.91 -8.28
CA TYR A 173 -1.94 -15.65 -7.99
C TYR A 173 -2.70 -14.74 -7.00
N CYS A 174 -3.77 -15.25 -6.38
CA CYS A 174 -4.59 -14.50 -5.44
C CYS A 174 -5.08 -13.17 -6.01
N ASP A 175 -5.69 -13.21 -7.20
CA ASP A 175 -6.23 -12.03 -7.88
C ASP A 175 -7.39 -11.45 -7.06
N PHE A 176 -7.31 -10.18 -6.70
CA PHE A 176 -8.38 -9.47 -6.00
C PHE A 176 -9.55 -9.20 -6.95
N ILE A 177 -10.72 -9.72 -6.59
CA ILE A 177 -11.97 -9.44 -7.29
C ILE A 177 -12.52 -8.12 -6.74
N VAL A 178 -12.62 -7.10 -7.60
CA VAL A 178 -13.32 -5.83 -7.34
C VAL A 178 -14.53 -5.71 -8.26
N PRO A 179 -15.59 -4.94 -7.91
CA PRO A 179 -16.71 -4.74 -8.82
C PRO A 179 -16.27 -4.08 -10.13
N GLU A 180 -16.93 -4.41 -11.23
CA GLU A 180 -16.52 -4.01 -12.57
C GLU A 180 -16.44 -2.48 -12.74
N GLU A 181 -17.36 -1.75 -12.10
CA GLU A 181 -17.37 -0.28 -12.12
C GLU A 181 -16.16 0.36 -11.42
N TRP A 182 -15.51 -0.38 -10.52
CA TRP A 182 -14.27 0.02 -9.86
C TRP A 182 -13.03 -0.50 -10.58
N LYS A 183 -13.16 -1.53 -11.41
CA LYS A 183 -12.02 -2.20 -12.05
C LYS A 183 -11.22 -1.23 -12.92
N GLN A 184 -11.89 -0.47 -13.78
CA GLN A 184 -11.27 0.53 -14.67
C GLN A 184 -10.03 0.00 -15.42
N GLY A 185 -10.07 -1.26 -15.85
CA GLY A 185 -8.96 -1.95 -16.52
C GLY A 185 -7.83 -2.43 -15.61
N ARG A 186 -7.96 -2.30 -14.28
CA ARG A 186 -6.95 -2.72 -13.29
C ARG A 186 -7.23 -4.12 -12.77
N ASN A 187 -6.17 -4.91 -12.61
CA ASN A 187 -6.18 -6.17 -11.87
C ASN A 187 -5.07 -6.12 -10.83
N TYR A 188 -5.38 -6.47 -9.58
CA TYR A 188 -4.41 -6.50 -8.49
C TYR A 188 -4.24 -7.94 -8.03
N SER A 189 -3.00 -8.38 -7.84
CA SER A 189 -2.67 -9.75 -7.42
C SER A 189 -1.47 -9.75 -6.47
N ILE A 190 -1.24 -10.85 -5.76
CA ILE A 190 -0.18 -11.00 -4.75
C ILE A 190 1.05 -11.67 -5.37
#